data_AF-A0A511J5C0-F1
#
_entry.id   AF-A0A511J5C0-F1
#
_cell.length_a   1.000
_cell.length_b   1.000
_cell.length_c   1.000
_cell.angle_alpha   90.00
_cell.angle_beta   90.00
_cell.angle_gamma   90.00
#
_symmetry.space_group_name_H-M   'P 1'
#
loop_
_entity.id
_entity.type
_entity.pdbx_description
1 polymer ?
#
loop_
_entity_poly.entity_id
_entity_poly.type
_entity_poly.pdbx_seq_one_letter_code
_entity_poly.pdbx_strand_id
1 'polypeptide(L)'
;MTIIYFFRQLKYAKIKKNVKMIEDNLVRKNYPNLSTNDLNYRRVTLANYQRFYFTENSRKIKLKMISSLGVFITVGALISWVVSKNTIGIGLCLVLFDFFLAILYLSTPNTKKERTFWENYLNEHPDNSLMILLPLIDERAILYKESKKMAIYSILLGIVTLSFTSVLFITWWLNTIYFIFEPLTPRITNIIG
;
A
#
# COMPACT_ATOMS: atom_id res chain seq x y z
N MET A 1 13.79 -5.74 -10.02
CA MET A 1 12.95 -4.72 -9.37
C MET A 1 12.42 -5.14 -8.01
N THR A 2 11.91 -6.36 -7.84
CA THR A 2 11.33 -6.86 -6.58
C THR A 2 12.30 -6.86 -5.40
N ILE A 3 13.57 -7.22 -5.61
CA ILE A 3 14.62 -7.17 -4.55
C ILE A 3 14.85 -5.72 -4.07
N ILE A 4 14.93 -4.77 -5.01
CA ILE A 4 15.09 -3.34 -4.68
C ILE A 4 13.87 -2.85 -3.91
N TYR A 5 12.66 -3.22 -4.33
CA TYR A 5 11.41 -2.91 -3.64
C TYR A 5 11.42 -3.42 -2.20
N PHE A 6 11.86 -4.67 -1.99
CA PHE A 6 11.95 -5.30 -0.68
C PHE A 6 12.89 -4.55 0.27
N PHE A 7 14.12 -4.22 -0.17
CA PHE A 7 15.04 -3.43 0.66
C PHE A 7 14.49 -2.03 0.99
N ARG A 8 13.75 -1.41 0.05
CA ARG A 8 13.07 -0.13 0.30
C ARG A 8 11.95 -0.26 1.32
N GLN A 9 11.17 -1.34 1.28
CA GLN A 9 10.16 -1.64 2.30
C GLN A 9 10.77 -1.76 3.69
N LEU A 10 11.88 -2.49 3.84
CA LEU A 10 12.58 -2.62 5.12
C LEU A 10 13.07 -1.26 5.63
N LYS A 11 13.63 -0.42 4.75
CA LYS A 11 14.04 0.94 5.09
C LYS A 11 12.86 1.79 5.56
N TYR A 12 11.75 1.76 4.84
CA TYR A 12 10.53 2.49 5.20
C TYR A 12 9.98 2.03 6.56
N ALA A 13 9.94 0.72 6.81
CA ALA A 13 9.51 0.15 8.08
C ALA A 13 10.41 0.60 9.24
N LYS A 14 11.74 0.63 9.05
CA LYS A 14 12.70 1.12 10.04
C LYS A 14 12.47 2.60 10.37
N ILE A 15 12.31 3.45 9.36
CA ILE A 15 12.03 4.89 9.57
C ILE A 15 10.71 5.06 10.32
N LYS A 16 9.64 4.38 9.90
CA LYS A 16 8.34 4.44 10.57
C LYS A 16 8.41 4.02 12.04
N LYS A 17 9.18 2.96 12.35
CA LYS A 17 9.41 2.51 13.73
C LYS A 17 10.17 3.55 14.54
N ASN A 18 11.20 4.16 13.97
CA ASN A 18 12.00 5.18 14.65
C ASN A 18 11.17 6.43 15.00
N VAL A 19 10.42 6.96 14.04
CA VAL A 19 9.52 8.12 14.30
C VAL A 19 8.53 7.81 15.41
N LYS A 20 7.92 6.61 15.37
CA LYS A 20 7.00 6.15 16.41
C LYS A 20 7.68 6.09 17.79
N MET A 21 8.91 5.58 17.85
CA MET A 21 9.66 5.46 19.09
C MET A 21 10.02 6.84 19.66
N ILE A 22 10.38 7.79 18.81
CA ILE A 22 10.73 9.16 19.22
C ILE A 22 9.49 9.87 19.77
N GLU A 23 8.34 9.73 19.10
CA GLU A 23 7.05 10.21 19.61
C GLU A 23 6.70 9.61 20.97
N ASP A 24 6.84 8.30 21.13
CA ASP A 24 6.52 7.61 22.40
C ASP A 24 7.45 8.04 23.53
N ASN A 25 8.75 8.18 23.25
CA ASN A 25 9.73 8.66 24.22
C ASN A 25 9.44 10.10 24.65
N LEU A 26 9.01 10.95 23.71
CA LEU A 26 8.65 12.33 23.99
C LEU A 26 7.40 12.40 24.89
N VAL A 27 6.40 11.54 24.65
CA VAL A 27 5.21 11.45 25.52
C VAL A 27 5.58 10.95 26.91
N ARG A 28 6.37 9.87 27.01
CA ARG A 28 6.82 9.33 28.31
C ARG A 28 7.63 10.33 29.13
N LYS A 29 8.44 11.17 28.47
CA LYS A 29 9.22 12.22 29.15
C LYS A 29 8.32 13.29 29.78
N ASN A 30 7.23 13.68 29.10
CA ASN A 30 6.32 14.72 29.58
C ASN A 30 5.22 14.17 30.50
N TYR A 31 4.88 12.88 30.36
CA TYR A 31 3.82 12.21 31.13
C TYR A 31 4.32 10.83 31.62
N PRO A 32 5.23 10.80 32.62
CA PRO A 32 5.89 9.58 33.06
C PRO A 32 4.96 8.56 33.72
N ASN A 33 3.81 9.01 34.20
CA ASN A 33 2.84 8.17 34.91
C ASN A 33 1.93 7.36 33.97
N LEU A 34 1.99 7.60 32.65
CA LEU A 34 1.18 6.86 31.68
C LEU A 34 1.68 5.42 31.53
N SER A 35 0.78 4.45 31.69
CA SER A 35 1.10 3.06 31.39
C SER A 35 1.25 2.84 29.88
N THR A 36 1.83 1.71 29.48
CA THR A 36 1.92 1.33 28.05
C THR A 36 0.54 1.19 27.41
N ASN A 37 -0.47 0.78 28.17
CA ASN A 37 -1.86 0.71 27.69
C ASN A 37 -2.44 2.10 27.44
N ASP A 38 -2.17 3.05 28.34
CA ASP A 38 -2.65 4.44 28.18
C ASP A 38 -2.01 5.12 26.97
N LEU A 39 -0.72 4.84 26.71
CA LEU A 39 -0.05 5.33 25.50
C LEU A 39 -0.69 4.80 24.22
N ASN A 40 -1.04 3.51 24.20
CA ASN A 40 -1.72 2.90 23.06
C ASN A 40 -3.14 3.45 22.88
N TYR A 41 -3.90 3.56 23.98
CA TYR A 41 -5.24 4.14 23.97
C TYR A 41 -5.21 5.58 23.46
N ARG A 42 -4.34 6.42 24.04
CA ARG A 42 -4.12 7.81 23.59
C ARG A 42 -3.81 7.88 22.10
N ARG A 43 -2.90 7.05 21.59
CA ARG A 43 -2.57 7.04 20.16
C ARG A 43 -3.79 6.74 19.29
N VAL A 44 -4.59 5.73 19.65
CA VAL A 44 -5.79 5.36 18.91
C VAL A 44 -6.83 6.48 18.97
N THR A 45 -7.04 7.06 20.15
CA THR A 45 -7.99 8.16 20.35
C THR A 45 -7.59 9.41 19.57
N LEU A 46 -6.33 9.83 19.62
CA LEU A 46 -5.83 10.96 18.83
C LEU A 46 -5.96 10.72 17.33
N ALA A 47 -5.59 9.51 16.87
CA ALA A 47 -5.75 9.13 15.47
C ALA A 47 -7.23 9.13 15.04
N ASN A 48 -8.14 8.70 15.92
CA ASN A 48 -9.58 8.69 15.66
C ASN A 48 -10.18 10.10 15.68
N TYR A 49 -9.73 10.95 16.60
CA TYR A 49 -10.14 12.35 16.68
C TYR A 49 -9.72 13.11 15.43
N GLN A 50 -8.45 13.02 15.08
CA GLN A 50 -7.92 13.58 13.85
C GLN A 50 -8.63 13.00 12.62
N ARG A 51 -8.88 11.68 12.59
CA ARG A 51 -9.70 11.09 11.53
C ARG A 51 -11.06 11.75 11.50
N PHE A 52 -11.80 11.86 12.59
CA PHE A 52 -13.13 12.45 12.62
C PHE A 52 -13.15 13.85 11.98
N TYR A 53 -12.18 14.70 12.33
CA TYR A 53 -12.08 16.07 11.81
C TYR A 53 -11.56 16.16 10.36
N PHE A 54 -10.63 15.29 9.95
CA PHE A 54 -10.14 15.25 8.56
C PHE A 54 -10.95 14.35 7.63
N THR A 55 -11.95 13.66 8.17
CA THR A 55 -12.84 12.82 7.39
C THR A 55 -14.00 13.68 6.91
N GLU A 56 -13.83 14.30 5.76
CA GLU A 56 -14.96 14.29 4.83
C GLU A 56 -15.41 12.84 4.70
N ASN A 57 -16.72 12.59 4.78
CA ASN A 57 -17.32 11.25 4.65
C ASN A 57 -16.74 10.50 3.42
N SER A 58 -16.37 11.25 2.38
CA SER A 58 -15.68 10.82 1.17
C SER A 58 -14.36 10.06 1.42
N ARG A 59 -13.51 10.48 2.36
CA ARG A 59 -12.19 9.87 2.61
C ARG A 59 -12.30 8.56 3.36
N LYS A 60 -13.21 8.44 4.33
CA LYS A 60 -13.50 7.17 5.03
C LYS A 60 -14.03 6.12 4.06
N ILE A 61 -14.97 6.52 3.21
CA ILE A 61 -15.56 5.65 2.19
C ILE A 61 -14.47 5.22 1.19
N LYS A 62 -13.66 6.15 0.70
CA LYS A 62 -12.52 5.84 -0.19
C LYS A 62 -11.56 4.85 0.45
N LEU A 63 -11.13 5.07 1.70
CA LEU A 63 -10.20 4.15 2.38
C LEU A 63 -10.82 2.76 2.61
N LYS A 64 -12.10 2.68 2.98
CA LYS A 64 -12.82 1.42 3.12
C LYS A 64 -12.95 0.68 1.78
N MET A 65 -13.34 1.38 0.72
CA MET A 65 -13.45 0.84 -0.65
C MET A 65 -12.09 0.32 -1.15
N ILE A 66 -11.04 1.11 -0.92
CA ILE A 66 -9.65 0.74 -1.17
C ILE A 66 -9.35 -0.55 -0.38
N SER A 67 -9.47 -0.57 0.94
CA SER A 67 -9.19 -1.78 1.73
C SER A 67 -9.98 -3.01 1.31
N SER A 68 -11.27 -2.89 0.98
CA SER A 68 -12.07 -4.01 0.47
C SER A 68 -11.58 -4.51 -0.88
N LEU A 69 -11.19 -3.60 -1.79
CA LEU A 69 -10.65 -3.96 -3.10
C LEU A 69 -9.35 -4.77 -2.96
N GLY A 70 -8.47 -4.40 -2.03
CA GLY A 70 -7.25 -5.15 -1.71
C GLY A 70 -7.54 -6.59 -1.26
N VAL A 71 -8.58 -6.79 -0.44
CA VAL A 71 -9.01 -8.14 -0.01
C VAL A 71 -9.53 -8.94 -1.20
N PHE A 72 -10.39 -8.36 -2.04
CA PHE A 72 -10.89 -9.03 -3.24
C PHE A 72 -9.76 -9.45 -4.20
N ILE A 73 -8.76 -8.59 -4.41
CA ILE A 73 -7.60 -8.90 -5.25
C ILE A 73 -6.81 -10.09 -4.68
N THR A 74 -6.61 -10.13 -3.36
CA THR A 74 -5.82 -11.18 -2.70
C THR A 74 -6.55 -12.53 -2.72
N VAL A 75 -7.85 -12.52 -2.45
CA VAL A 75 -8.70 -13.71 -2.53
C VAL A 75 -8.81 -14.20 -3.98
N GLY A 76 -8.97 -13.30 -4.95
CA GLY A 76 -9.00 -13.63 -6.37
C GLY A 76 -7.69 -14.28 -6.86
N ALA A 77 -6.53 -13.78 -6.38
CA ALA A 77 -5.22 -14.36 -6.66
C ALA A 77 -5.11 -15.80 -6.13
N LEU A 78 -5.51 -16.01 -4.87
CA LEU A 78 -5.48 -17.31 -4.20
C LEU A 78 -6.39 -18.33 -4.90
N ILE A 79 -7.63 -17.93 -5.23
CA ILE A 79 -8.57 -18.80 -5.94
C ILE A 79 -8.03 -19.16 -7.34
N SER A 80 -7.50 -18.18 -8.08
CA SER A 80 -6.91 -18.41 -9.41
C SER A 80 -5.74 -19.39 -9.35
N TRP A 81 -4.89 -19.26 -8.33
CA TRP A 81 -3.78 -20.17 -8.07
C TRP A 81 -4.25 -21.60 -7.77
N VAL A 82 -5.19 -21.75 -6.82
CA VAL A 82 -5.63 -23.06 -6.32
C VAL A 82 -6.46 -23.82 -7.36
N VAL A 83 -7.37 -23.14 -8.06
CA VAL A 83 -8.36 -23.81 -8.91
C VAL A 83 -7.82 -24.13 -10.30
N SER A 84 -7.05 -23.22 -10.89
CA SER A 84 -6.74 -23.28 -12.32
C SER A 84 -5.26 -23.28 -12.64
N LYS A 85 -4.38 -23.10 -11.64
CA LYS A 85 -2.94 -22.84 -11.84
C LYS A 85 -2.69 -21.74 -12.89
N ASN A 86 -3.66 -20.82 -13.05
CA ASN A 86 -3.66 -19.82 -14.10
C ASN A 86 -2.68 -18.69 -13.76
N THR A 87 -1.43 -18.86 -14.20
CA THR A 87 -0.32 -17.93 -14.00
C THR A 87 -0.62 -16.52 -14.50
N ILE A 88 -1.43 -16.38 -15.55
CA ILE A 88 -1.88 -15.08 -16.07
C ILE A 88 -2.82 -14.39 -15.08
N GLY A 89 -3.80 -15.13 -14.52
CA GLY A 89 -4.72 -14.61 -13.52
C GLY A 89 -4.01 -14.15 -12.24
N ILE A 90 -3.00 -14.91 -11.81
CA ILE A 90 -2.13 -14.51 -10.68
C ILE A 90 -1.36 -13.23 -11.01
N GLY A 91 -0.79 -13.13 -12.20
CA GLY A 91 -0.09 -11.93 -12.67
C GLY A 91 -0.98 -10.68 -12.63
N LEU A 92 -2.21 -10.77 -13.14
CA LEU A 92 -3.18 -9.67 -13.10
C LEU A 92 -3.53 -9.25 -11.67
N CYS A 93 -3.71 -10.22 -10.76
CA CYS A 93 -3.97 -9.89 -9.36
C CYS A 93 -2.78 -9.19 -8.69
N LEU A 94 -1.54 -9.61 -9.00
CA LEU A 94 -0.33 -8.94 -8.49
C LEU A 94 -0.21 -7.51 -9.02
N VAL A 95 -0.53 -7.27 -10.29
CA VAL A 95 -0.57 -5.91 -10.86
C VAL A 95 -1.55 -5.03 -10.10
N LEU A 96 -2.78 -5.53 -9.88
CA LEU A 96 -3.79 -4.78 -9.13
C LEU A 96 -3.33 -4.51 -7.69
N PHE A 97 -2.66 -5.47 -7.06
CA PHE A 97 -2.10 -5.31 -5.72
C PHE A 97 -0.98 -4.26 -5.66
N ASP A 98 -0.10 -4.22 -6.65
CA ASP A 98 1.00 -3.24 -6.72
C ASP A 98 0.46 -1.80 -6.87
N PHE A 99 -0.53 -1.59 -7.75
CA PHE A 99 -1.20 -0.30 -7.88
C PHE A 99 -2.00 0.07 -6.64
N PHE A 100 -2.61 -0.92 -6.01
CA PHE A 100 -3.31 -0.74 -4.75
C PHE A 100 -2.39 -0.23 -3.63
N LEU A 101 -1.19 -0.83 -3.49
CA LEU A 101 -0.17 -0.36 -2.55
C LEU A 101 0.25 1.09 -2.87
N ALA A 102 0.40 1.45 -4.14
CA ALA A 102 0.73 2.81 -4.53
C ALA A 102 -0.33 3.81 -4.04
N ILE A 103 -1.61 3.49 -4.20
CA ILE A 103 -2.73 4.32 -3.73
C ILE A 103 -2.67 4.49 -2.21
N LEU A 104 -2.39 3.42 -1.45
CA LEU A 104 -2.25 3.50 0.01
C LEU A 104 -1.12 4.46 0.41
N TYR A 105 0.05 4.34 -0.22
CA TYR A 105 1.18 5.23 0.05
C TYR A 105 0.87 6.69 -0.33
N LEU A 106 0.19 6.92 -1.45
CA LEU A 106 -0.22 8.26 -1.86
C LEU A 106 -1.26 8.88 -0.94
N SER A 107 -2.12 8.05 -0.35
CA SER A 107 -3.20 8.45 0.58
C SER A 107 -2.70 8.83 1.99
N THR A 108 -1.41 8.66 2.26
CA THR A 108 -0.78 9.11 3.51
C THR A 108 -1.09 10.59 3.75
N PRO A 109 -1.60 10.98 4.93
CA PRO A 109 -1.96 12.37 5.22
C PRO A 109 -0.77 13.31 5.06
N ASN A 110 -1.05 14.53 4.60
CA ASN A 110 -0.04 15.58 4.54
C ASN A 110 0.30 16.04 5.97
N THR A 111 1.58 15.91 6.31
CA THR A 111 2.12 16.23 7.65
C THR A 111 1.92 17.70 8.03
N LYS A 112 1.92 18.62 7.05
CA LYS A 112 1.67 20.04 7.32
C LYS A 112 0.24 20.30 7.78
N LYS A 113 -0.74 19.74 7.06
CA LYS A 113 -2.17 19.90 7.42
C LYS A 113 -2.46 19.29 8.79
N GLU A 114 -1.93 18.09 9.05
CA GLU A 114 -2.03 17.43 10.36
C GLU A 114 -1.44 18.29 11.47
N ARG A 115 -0.28 18.91 11.25
CA ARG A 115 0.35 19.78 12.24
C ARG A 115 -0.48 21.02 12.53
N THR A 116 -0.93 21.72 11.49
CA THR A 116 -1.77 22.91 11.64
C THR A 116 -3.07 22.61 12.39
N PHE A 117 -3.66 21.43 12.18
CA PHE A 117 -4.85 21.01 12.93
C PHE A 117 -4.56 20.89 14.44
N TRP A 118 -3.46 20.26 14.81
CA TRP A 118 -3.09 20.11 16.21
C TRP A 118 -2.60 21.42 16.84
N GLU A 119 -1.95 22.29 16.06
CA GLU A 119 -1.60 23.66 16.49
C GLU A 119 -2.88 24.47 16.80
N ASN A 120 -3.89 24.42 15.93
CA ASN A 120 -5.17 25.09 16.16
C ASN A 120 -5.87 24.55 17.42
N TYR A 121 -5.90 23.22 17.60
CA TYR A 121 -6.46 22.61 18.81
C TYR A 121 -5.77 23.12 20.08
N LEU A 122 -4.44 23.19 20.09
CA LEU A 122 -3.68 23.65 21.26
C LEU A 122 -3.90 25.13 21.56
N ASN A 123 -4.17 25.94 20.54
CA ASN A 123 -4.54 27.34 20.71
C ASN A 123 -5.95 27.50 21.31
N GLU A 124 -6.90 26.65 20.91
CA GLU A 124 -8.28 26.64 21.42
C GLU A 124 -8.38 26.03 22.83
N HIS A 125 -7.49 25.10 23.16
CA HIS A 125 -7.48 24.35 24.42
C HIS A 125 -6.10 24.40 25.10
N PRO A 126 -5.77 25.51 25.78
CA PRO A 126 -4.44 25.72 26.39
C PRO A 126 -4.14 24.77 27.56
N ASP A 127 -5.19 24.19 28.17
CA ASP A 127 -5.11 23.15 29.19
C ASP A 127 -4.59 21.81 28.64
N ASN A 128 -4.68 21.60 27.31
CA ASN A 128 -4.19 20.42 26.60
C ASN A 128 -4.63 19.10 27.25
N SER A 129 -5.94 18.95 27.48
CA SER A 129 -6.57 17.76 28.05
C SER A 129 -6.23 16.45 27.30
N LEU A 130 -5.99 16.53 25.99
CA LEU A 130 -5.58 15.41 25.13
C LEU A 130 -4.07 15.09 25.20
N MET A 131 -3.31 15.85 26.00
CA MET A 131 -1.87 15.68 26.20
C MET A 131 -1.12 15.65 24.87
N ILE A 132 -1.54 16.44 23.90
CA ILE A 132 -0.95 16.48 22.56
C ILE A 132 0.44 17.06 22.66
N LEU A 133 1.38 16.38 22.03
CA LEU A 133 2.74 16.85 21.89
C LEU A 133 3.06 16.79 20.41
N LEU A 134 3.40 17.95 19.85
CA LEU A 134 3.75 18.07 18.44
C LEU A 134 5.16 17.51 18.23
N PRO A 135 5.33 16.39 17.50
CA PRO A 135 6.65 15.90 17.19
C PRO A 135 7.40 16.89 16.28
N LEU A 136 8.73 16.76 16.28
CA LEU A 136 9.61 17.53 15.40
C LEU A 136 9.18 17.34 13.93
N ILE A 137 9.03 18.46 13.21
CA ILE A 137 8.55 18.49 11.82
C ILE A 137 9.37 17.57 10.92
N ASP A 138 10.68 17.55 11.16
CA ASP A 138 11.65 16.92 10.29
C ASP A 138 11.44 15.41 10.19
N GLU A 139 11.12 14.75 11.29
CA GLU A 139 10.95 13.29 11.32
C GLU A 139 9.72 12.81 10.57
N ARG A 140 8.58 13.49 10.76
CA ARG A 140 7.36 13.20 10.00
C ARG A 140 7.50 13.59 8.54
N ALA A 141 8.21 14.68 8.23
CA ALA A 141 8.49 15.08 6.86
C ALA A 141 9.35 14.03 6.12
N ILE A 142 10.35 13.45 6.78
CA ILE A 142 11.14 12.33 6.24
C ILE A 142 10.22 11.13 5.95
N LEU A 143 9.37 10.74 6.91
CA LEU A 143 8.44 9.62 6.72
C LEU A 143 7.47 9.84 5.56
N TYR A 144 6.93 11.05 5.41
CA TYR A 144 6.05 11.42 4.29
C TYR A 144 6.79 11.41 2.94
N LYS A 145 8.02 11.93 2.88
CA LYS A 145 8.83 11.89 1.66
C LYS A 145 9.14 10.46 1.25
N GLU A 146 9.47 9.60 2.19
CA GLU A 146 9.73 8.18 1.92
C GLU A 146 8.45 7.43 1.53
N SER A 147 7.28 7.75 2.10
CA SER A 147 6.02 7.14 1.65
C SER A 147 5.70 7.47 0.19
N LYS A 148 5.95 8.70 -0.26
CA LYS A 148 5.79 9.07 -1.68
C LYS A 148 6.73 8.31 -2.59
N LYS A 149 7.98 8.05 -2.17
CA LYS A 149 8.90 7.18 -2.92
C LYS A 149 8.38 5.75 -2.99
N MET A 150 7.83 5.21 -1.90
CA MET A 150 7.22 3.88 -1.89
C MET A 150 6.05 3.76 -2.87
N ALA A 151 5.26 4.83 -3.04
CA ALA A 151 4.23 4.86 -4.07
C ALA A 151 4.83 4.69 -5.48
N ILE A 152 5.88 5.46 -5.81
CA ILE A 152 6.57 5.37 -7.11
C ILE A 152 7.12 3.97 -7.35
N TYR A 153 7.80 3.39 -6.35
CA TYR A 153 8.33 2.03 -6.47
C TYR A 153 7.23 0.98 -6.65
N SER A 154 6.07 1.16 -6.01
CA SER A 154 4.93 0.26 -6.18
C SER A 154 4.33 0.37 -7.59
N ILE A 155 4.24 1.58 -8.15
CA ILE A 155 3.82 1.80 -9.55
C ILE A 155 4.80 1.13 -10.52
N LEU A 156 6.11 1.34 -10.34
CA LEU A 156 7.13 0.74 -11.20
C LEU A 156 7.09 -0.79 -11.14
N LEU A 157 6.87 -1.36 -9.95
CA LEU A 157 6.71 -2.80 -9.78
C LEU A 157 5.48 -3.29 -10.54
N GLY A 158 4.33 -2.63 -10.38
CA GLY A 158 3.10 -2.97 -11.10
C GLY A 158 3.25 -2.92 -12.61
N ILE A 159 3.97 -1.93 -13.15
CA ILE A 159 4.29 -1.84 -14.59
C ILE A 159 5.14 -3.03 -15.05
N VAL A 160 6.18 -3.39 -14.30
CA VAL A 160 7.04 -4.55 -14.63
C VAL A 160 6.24 -5.86 -14.58
N THR A 161 5.43 -6.03 -13.54
CA THR A 161 4.54 -7.20 -13.38
C THR A 161 3.53 -7.27 -14.54
N LEU A 162 2.98 -6.13 -14.96
CA LEU A 162 2.03 -6.06 -16.08
C LEU A 162 2.71 -6.45 -17.38
N SER A 163 3.88 -5.89 -17.69
CA SER A 163 4.65 -6.25 -18.88
C SER A 163 4.95 -7.75 -18.95
N PHE A 164 5.38 -8.35 -17.83
CA PHE A 164 5.64 -9.78 -17.76
C PHE A 164 4.37 -10.61 -17.96
N THR A 165 3.26 -10.21 -17.34
CA THR A 165 1.96 -10.89 -17.48
C THR A 165 1.44 -10.81 -18.91
N SER A 166 1.62 -9.67 -19.59
CA SER A 166 1.25 -9.50 -21.00
C SER A 166 2.05 -10.42 -21.92
N VAL A 167 3.36 -10.61 -21.67
CA VAL A 167 4.18 -11.56 -22.44
C VAL A 167 3.65 -12.99 -22.27
N LEU A 168 3.33 -13.41 -21.04
CA LEU A 168 2.74 -14.74 -20.78
C LEU A 168 1.39 -14.93 -21.47
N PHE A 169 0.57 -13.88 -21.51
CA PHE A 169 -0.70 -13.91 -22.23
C PHE A 169 -0.50 -14.06 -23.74
N ILE A 170 0.42 -13.29 -24.33
CA ILE A 170 0.72 -13.37 -25.76
C ILE A 170 1.28 -14.74 -26.14
N THR A 171 2.21 -15.31 -25.36
CA THR A 171 2.76 -16.64 -25.66
C THR A 171 1.71 -17.74 -25.54
N TRP A 172 0.84 -17.67 -24.53
CA TRP A 172 -0.28 -18.59 -24.40
C TRP A 172 -1.25 -18.48 -25.60
N TRP A 173 -1.57 -17.26 -26.01
CA TRP A 173 -2.44 -16.98 -27.16
C TRP A 173 -1.85 -17.52 -28.47
N LEU A 174 -0.58 -17.24 -28.75
CA LEU A 174 0.12 -17.73 -29.94
C LEU A 174 0.20 -19.26 -29.98
N ASN A 175 0.50 -19.92 -28.85
CA ASN A 175 0.50 -21.38 -28.78
C ASN A 175 -0.90 -21.97 -29.02
N THR A 176 -1.94 -21.31 -28.52
CA THR A 176 -3.33 -21.74 -28.73
C THR A 176 -3.71 -21.63 -30.21
N ILE A 177 -3.37 -20.51 -30.86
CA ILE A 177 -3.56 -20.34 -32.31
C ILE A 177 -2.78 -21.41 -33.08
N TYR A 178 -1.50 -21.61 -32.79
CA TYR A 178 -0.67 -22.62 -33.45
C TYR A 178 -1.34 -24.00 -33.37
N PHE A 179 -1.77 -24.44 -32.19
CA PHE A 179 -2.44 -25.72 -31.99
C PHE A 179 -3.79 -25.85 -32.71
N ILE A 180 -4.55 -24.75 -32.85
CA ILE A 180 -5.82 -24.74 -33.59
C ILE A 180 -5.59 -24.83 -35.10
N PHE A 181 -4.50 -24.24 -35.61
CA PHE A 181 -4.22 -24.17 -37.06
C PHE A 181 -3.23 -25.23 -37.57
N GLU A 182 -2.47 -25.90 -36.72
CA GLU A 182 -1.60 -27.05 -37.07
C GLU A 182 -2.35 -28.26 -37.67
N PRO A 183 -3.59 -28.61 -37.27
CA PRO A 183 -4.34 -29.67 -37.95
C PRO A 183 -4.91 -29.28 -39.34
N LEU A 184 -4.76 -28.01 -39.76
CA LEU A 184 -5.27 -27.52 -41.07
C LEU A 184 -4.21 -27.51 -42.18
N THR A 185 -2.96 -27.88 -41.91
CA THR A 185 -1.98 -28.18 -42.95
C THR A 185 -2.14 -29.64 -43.39
N PRO A 186 -2.61 -29.91 -44.63
CA PRO A 186 -2.59 -31.27 -45.14
C PRO A 186 -1.15 -31.78 -45.15
N ARG A 187 -0.94 -33.01 -44.65
CA ARG A 187 0.28 -33.78 -44.93
C ARG A 187 0.36 -34.01 -46.44
N ILE A 188 0.87 -33.05 -47.19
CA ILE A 188 1.27 -33.19 -48.60
C ILE A 188 2.62 -33.91 -48.63
N THR A 189 2.65 -35.16 -48.17
CA THR A 189 3.83 -36.03 -48.31
C THR A 189 3.52 -37.46 -48.72
N ASN A 190 2.26 -37.82 -49.05
CA ASN A 190 1.92 -39.18 -49.50
C ASN A 190 1.08 -39.25 -50.80
N ILE A 191 1.23 -38.31 -51.74
CA ILE A 191 0.60 -38.41 -53.09
C ILE A 191 1.65 -38.34 -54.22
N ILE A 192 2.91 -38.66 -53.94
CA ILE A 192 3.90 -38.96 -55.00
C ILE A 192 4.64 -40.23 -54.57
N GLY A 193 3.99 -41.37 -54.79
CA GLY A 193 4.51 -42.72 -54.60
C GLY A 193 3.71 -43.67 -55.46
#